data_AF-A0A1A2KXS6-F1
#
_entry.id   AF-A0A1A2KXS6-F1
#
_cell.length_a   1.000
_cell.length_b   1.000
_cell.length_c   1.000
_cell.angle_alpha   90.00
_cell.angle_beta   90.00
_cell.angle_gamma   90.00
#
_symmetry.space_group_name_H-M   'P 1'
#
loop_
_entity.id
_entity.type
_entity.pdbx_description
1 polymer ?
#
loop_
_entity_poly.entity_id
_entity_poly.type
_entity_poly.pdbx_seq_one_letter_code
_entity_poly.pdbx_strand_id
1 'polypeptide(L)'
;MTLLALVLPWAVACGSANPLGGGEISGDLLTITVGSADFPESKIVAEIYAQALEANDFQVRRQFGIGSRETYVPAVQDHSIDLIPEYTGNLLQYFDEHTTATTPDAVLLALFKALPGDLSILSPSPAEDKDTLAVTAETAQRWNLKTIADLAAHSAEVKVGAPSEFQTRQTGLVGLKSRYGLDIAPANFVAISDGGGPATVQALNSGAVTAANIFSTSPAIEQHNLVVLEDPKNAFLAANVVPLVASQKKSDELKTVLDAVSAKLTTEALIELNTAVEGNAGVDPDEAAEKWVRDNGFDKPVTR
;
A
#
# COMPACT_ATOMS: atom_id res chain seq x y z
N MET A 1 70.85 -7.85 34.73
CA MET A 1 70.35 -7.63 33.35
C MET A 1 69.09 -8.46 33.24
N THR A 2 67.96 -7.88 33.65
CA THR A 2 66.68 -8.57 33.78
C THR A 2 65.62 -7.59 33.30
N LEU A 3 65.20 -7.71 32.04
CA LEU A 3 64.09 -6.95 31.48
C LEU A 3 62.82 -7.78 31.65
N LEU A 4 61.87 -7.27 32.43
CA LEU A 4 60.49 -7.73 32.46
C LEU A 4 59.80 -7.30 31.16
N ALA A 5 59.32 -8.26 30.37
CA ALA A 5 58.41 -8.00 29.25
C ALA A 5 56.97 -8.10 29.75
N LEU A 6 56.24 -6.98 29.73
CA LEU A 6 54.82 -6.90 30.04
C LEU A 6 54.05 -7.24 28.76
N VAL A 7 53.32 -8.37 28.75
CA VAL A 7 52.42 -8.76 27.67
C VAL A 7 51.00 -8.34 28.05
N LEU A 8 50.42 -7.36 27.35
CA LEU A 8 49.01 -7.02 27.44
C LEU A 8 48.18 -7.96 26.55
N PRO A 9 47.14 -8.64 27.06
CA PRO A 9 46.18 -9.34 26.21
C PRO A 9 45.18 -8.34 25.60
N TRP A 10 45.04 -8.37 24.28
CA TRP A 10 43.95 -7.71 23.56
C TRP A 10 42.67 -8.52 23.79
N ALA A 11 41.68 -7.94 24.45
CA ALA A 11 40.34 -8.50 24.54
C ALA A 11 39.62 -8.26 23.20
N VAL A 12 39.40 -9.34 22.44
CA VAL A 12 38.48 -9.32 21.29
C VAL A 12 37.07 -9.31 21.84
N ALA A 13 36.41 -8.16 21.76
CA ALA A 13 34.99 -8.04 22.06
C ALA A 13 34.20 -8.65 20.89
N CYS A 14 33.78 -9.91 21.04
CA CYS A 14 32.74 -10.48 20.18
C CYS A 14 31.42 -9.78 20.51
N GLY A 15 30.98 -8.89 19.62
CA GLY A 15 29.63 -8.35 19.62
C GLY A 15 28.63 -9.45 19.30
N SER A 16 27.80 -9.79 20.28
CA SER A 16 26.64 -10.65 20.17
C SER A 16 25.60 -10.03 19.23
N ALA A 17 25.43 -10.62 18.04
CA ALA A 17 24.36 -10.27 17.10
C ALA A 17 23.00 -10.65 17.69
N ASN A 18 22.06 -9.71 17.65
CA ASN A 18 20.67 -9.90 18.06
C ASN A 18 19.93 -10.68 16.96
N PRO A 19 19.35 -11.88 17.22
CA PRO A 19 18.81 -12.74 16.17
C PRO A 19 17.42 -12.34 15.66
N LEU A 20 16.89 -11.16 16.01
CA LEU A 20 15.50 -10.76 15.75
C LEU A 20 15.34 -9.32 15.22
N GLY A 21 16.23 -8.85 14.35
CA GLY A 21 15.97 -7.66 13.52
C GLY A 21 16.75 -6.41 13.90
N GLY A 22 17.03 -5.61 12.87
CA GLY A 22 17.97 -4.50 12.84
C GLY A 22 19.07 -4.78 11.82
N GLY A 23 18.77 -4.53 10.54
CA GLY A 23 19.79 -4.61 9.48
C GLY A 23 20.93 -3.63 9.78
N GLU A 24 22.18 -4.01 9.47
CA GLU A 24 23.28 -3.06 9.54
C GLU A 24 23.02 -1.92 8.56
N ILE A 25 23.18 -0.67 9.02
CA ILE A 25 23.21 0.53 8.18
C ILE A 25 24.45 0.42 7.28
N SER A 26 24.29 -0.24 6.13
CA SER A 26 25.32 -0.30 5.12
C SER A 26 25.34 1.02 4.35
N GLY A 27 26.54 1.59 4.15
CA GLY A 27 26.74 2.70 3.22
C GLY A 27 26.51 2.32 1.75
N ASP A 28 26.09 1.09 1.47
CA ASP A 28 25.62 0.64 0.16
C ASP A 28 24.22 1.17 -0.15
N LEU A 29 24.17 2.10 -1.09
CA LEU A 29 22.94 2.73 -1.60
C LEU A 29 22.38 2.05 -2.86
N LEU A 30 23.09 1.08 -3.43
CA LEU A 30 22.71 0.42 -4.69
C LEU A 30 22.03 -0.92 -4.47
N THR A 31 22.21 -1.56 -3.32
CA THR A 31 21.39 -2.71 -2.93
C THR A 31 20.10 -2.25 -2.26
N ILE A 32 18.95 -2.57 -2.86
CA ILE A 32 17.61 -2.18 -2.39
C ILE A 32 16.74 -3.43 -2.23
N THR A 33 16.18 -3.63 -1.04
CA THR A 33 15.15 -4.63 -0.80
C THR A 33 13.77 -4.01 -1.03
N VAL A 34 13.12 -4.36 -2.14
CA VAL A 34 11.79 -3.88 -2.50
C VAL A 34 10.74 -4.82 -1.93
N GLY A 35 9.84 -4.27 -1.12
CA GLY A 35 8.72 -4.97 -0.52
C GLY A 35 7.38 -4.63 -1.16
N SER A 36 6.36 -5.40 -0.82
CA SER A 36 4.96 -5.10 -1.15
C SER A 36 4.02 -5.44 0.00
N ALA A 37 2.87 -4.77 0.03
CA ALA A 37 1.73 -5.22 0.81
C ALA A 37 1.13 -6.50 0.21
N ASP A 38 0.24 -7.15 0.94
CA ASP A 38 -0.40 -8.40 0.50
C ASP A 38 -1.68 -8.18 -0.32
N PHE A 39 -1.54 -7.44 -1.42
CA PHE A 39 -2.59 -7.34 -2.44
C PHE A 39 -1.97 -7.15 -3.84
N PRO A 40 -2.70 -7.49 -4.93
CA PRO A 40 -2.15 -7.55 -6.28
C PRO A 40 -1.50 -6.25 -6.76
N GLU A 41 -2.19 -5.10 -6.68
CA GLU A 41 -1.66 -3.82 -7.18
C GLU A 41 -0.32 -3.46 -6.52
N SER A 42 -0.20 -3.61 -5.19
CA SER A 42 1.06 -3.36 -4.49
C SER A 42 2.19 -4.25 -4.98
N LYS A 43 1.91 -5.53 -5.29
CA LYS A 43 2.90 -6.47 -5.86
C LYS A 43 3.35 -6.02 -7.25
N ILE A 44 2.41 -5.61 -8.11
CA ILE A 44 2.70 -5.12 -9.46
C ILE A 44 3.57 -3.85 -9.40
N VAL A 45 3.17 -2.85 -8.60
CA VAL A 45 3.91 -1.59 -8.50
C VAL A 45 5.30 -1.81 -7.88
N ALA A 46 5.41 -2.69 -6.88
CA ALA A 46 6.70 -3.07 -6.32
C ALA A 46 7.61 -3.74 -7.36
N GLU A 47 7.04 -4.59 -8.23
CA GLU A 47 7.79 -5.22 -9.30
C GLU A 47 8.19 -4.23 -10.41
N ILE A 48 7.35 -3.25 -10.72
CA ILE A 48 7.71 -2.12 -11.60
C ILE A 48 8.91 -1.35 -11.00
N TYR A 49 8.89 -1.05 -9.69
CA TYR A 49 10.02 -0.40 -9.02
C TYR A 49 11.28 -1.26 -9.10
N ALA A 50 11.17 -2.57 -8.83
CA ALA A 50 12.29 -3.49 -8.88
C ALA A 50 12.96 -3.51 -10.26
N GLN A 51 12.18 -3.72 -11.33
CA GLN A 51 12.71 -3.82 -12.69
C GLN A 51 13.29 -2.49 -13.19
N ALA A 52 12.64 -1.36 -12.89
CA ALA A 52 13.16 -0.05 -13.26
C ALA A 52 14.50 0.25 -12.56
N LEU A 53 14.65 -0.16 -11.30
CA LEU A 53 15.90 -0.02 -10.56
C LEU A 53 17.00 -0.95 -11.10
N GLU A 54 16.67 -2.20 -11.43
CA GLU A 54 17.62 -3.15 -12.04
C GLU A 54 18.14 -2.64 -13.39
N ALA A 55 17.28 -2.02 -14.21
CA ALA A 55 17.69 -1.37 -15.46
C ALA A 55 18.62 -0.15 -15.26
N ASN A 56 18.78 0.32 -14.02
CA ASN A 56 19.61 1.44 -13.61
C ASN A 56 20.73 1.00 -12.65
N ASP A 57 21.22 -0.24 -12.80
CA ASP A 57 22.37 -0.81 -12.09
C ASP A 57 22.20 -1.02 -10.57
N PHE A 58 20.98 -0.94 -10.04
CA PHE A 58 20.70 -1.34 -8.66
C PHE A 58 20.67 -2.87 -8.52
N GLN A 59 21.12 -3.37 -7.37
CA GLN A 59 20.91 -4.76 -6.97
C GLN A 59 19.61 -4.86 -6.18
N VAL A 60 18.58 -5.45 -6.78
CA VAL A 60 17.27 -5.55 -6.12
C VAL A 60 17.06 -6.91 -5.46
N ARG A 61 16.57 -6.88 -4.22
CA ARG A 61 15.99 -8.04 -3.54
C ARG A 61 14.49 -7.83 -3.45
N ARG A 62 13.69 -8.86 -3.70
CA ARG A 62 12.22 -8.78 -3.65
C ARG A 62 11.71 -9.46 -2.39
N GLN A 63 10.83 -8.79 -1.64
CA GLN A 63 10.15 -9.33 -0.46
C GLN A 63 8.66 -8.95 -0.50
N PHE A 64 7.90 -9.63 -1.35
CA PHE A 64 6.50 -9.29 -1.61
C PHE A 64 5.53 -10.01 -0.67
N GLY A 65 4.33 -9.46 -0.55
CA GLY A 65 3.24 -10.05 0.23
C GLY A 65 3.50 -10.04 1.74
N ILE A 66 4.09 -8.97 2.27
CA ILE A 66 4.46 -8.88 3.69
C ILE A 66 3.23 -8.88 4.61
N GLY A 67 2.09 -8.43 4.09
CA GLY A 67 0.84 -8.32 4.83
C GLY A 67 0.38 -6.87 4.92
N SER A 68 -0.04 -6.47 6.12
CA SER A 68 -0.62 -5.17 6.38
C SER A 68 0.44 -4.09 6.66
N ARG A 69 0.01 -2.83 6.64
CA ARG A 69 0.83 -1.65 6.93
C ARG A 69 1.52 -1.70 8.28
N GLU A 70 0.82 -2.22 9.28
CA GLU A 70 1.32 -2.43 10.63
C GLU A 70 2.47 -3.46 10.67
N THR A 71 2.65 -4.25 9.60
CA THR A 71 3.77 -5.19 9.44
C THR A 71 4.88 -4.61 8.56
N TYR A 72 4.53 -4.05 7.39
CA TYR A 72 5.55 -3.60 6.44
C TYR A 72 6.17 -2.24 6.78
N VAL A 73 5.46 -1.31 7.44
CA VAL A 73 6.06 -0.02 7.80
C VAL A 73 7.20 -0.21 8.81
N PRO A 74 7.04 -0.99 9.89
CA PRO A 74 8.15 -1.35 10.76
C PRO A 74 9.31 -2.04 10.01
N ALA A 75 9.01 -2.86 9.00
CA ALA A 75 10.03 -3.52 8.18
C ALA A 75 10.84 -2.53 7.32
N VAL A 76 10.26 -1.39 6.91
CA VAL A 76 11.03 -0.29 6.28
C VAL A 76 11.90 0.42 7.32
N GLN A 77 11.35 0.66 8.52
CA GLN A 77 12.04 1.36 9.61
C GLN A 77 13.24 0.56 10.15
N ASP A 78 13.11 -0.77 10.27
CA ASP A 78 14.16 -1.65 10.77
C ASP A 78 15.10 -2.19 9.67
N HIS A 79 14.84 -1.79 8.42
CA HIS A 79 15.61 -2.13 7.22
C HIS A 79 15.55 -3.62 6.82
N SER A 80 14.53 -4.34 7.26
CA SER A 80 14.18 -5.64 6.68
C SER A 80 13.74 -5.50 5.23
N ILE A 81 13.14 -4.36 4.88
CA ILE A 81 12.98 -3.87 3.50
C ILE A 81 13.42 -2.40 3.41
N ASP A 82 13.69 -1.93 2.20
CA ASP A 82 14.22 -0.58 1.95
C ASP A 82 13.22 0.32 1.22
N LEU A 83 12.35 -0.27 0.39
CA LEU A 83 11.43 0.43 -0.52
C LEU A 83 10.10 -0.32 -0.59
N ILE A 84 8.98 0.41 -0.57
CA ILE A 84 7.64 -0.14 -0.81
C ILE A 84 6.73 0.91 -1.47
N PRO A 85 5.85 0.53 -2.42
CA PRO A 85 4.75 1.41 -2.83
C PRO A 85 3.75 1.60 -1.69
N GLU A 86 3.44 2.86 -1.39
CA GLU A 86 2.39 3.30 -0.46
C GLU A 86 1.41 4.25 -1.15
N TYR A 87 0.40 4.69 -0.42
CA TYR A 87 -0.74 5.50 -0.81
C TYR A 87 -0.88 6.62 0.22
N THR A 88 -0.76 7.86 -0.23
CA THR A 88 -0.54 9.03 0.64
C THR A 88 -1.52 9.16 1.80
N GLY A 89 -2.81 8.95 1.58
CA GLY A 89 -3.87 9.16 2.57
C GLY A 89 -3.92 8.08 3.65
N ASN A 90 -3.67 6.83 3.27
CA ASN A 90 -3.63 5.72 4.21
C ASN A 90 -2.34 5.73 5.03
N LEU A 91 -1.21 6.08 4.41
CA LEU A 91 0.04 6.29 5.12
C LEU A 91 -0.05 7.47 6.10
N LEU A 92 -0.68 8.57 5.71
CA LEU A 92 -0.91 9.71 6.60
C LEU A 92 -1.73 9.28 7.83
N GLN A 93 -2.85 8.58 7.64
CA GLN A 93 -3.70 8.15 8.76
C GLN A 93 -3.02 7.12 9.67
N TYR A 94 -2.04 6.39 9.18
CA TYR A 94 -1.22 5.51 10.02
C TYR A 94 -0.36 6.30 11.01
N PHE A 95 0.18 7.46 10.62
CA PHE A 95 1.02 8.30 11.48
C PHE A 95 0.25 9.41 12.21
N ASP A 96 -0.90 9.84 11.68
CA ASP A 96 -1.78 10.86 12.24
C ASP A 96 -3.25 10.44 12.05
N GLU A 97 -3.74 9.64 13.00
CA GLU A 97 -5.12 9.14 13.02
C GLU A 97 -6.20 10.24 13.13
N HIS A 98 -5.81 11.47 13.46
CA HIS A 98 -6.70 12.60 13.66
C HIS A 98 -6.56 13.66 12.56
N THR A 99 -5.88 13.34 11.47
CA THR A 99 -5.70 14.26 10.37
C THR A 99 -7.04 14.75 9.81
N THR A 100 -7.05 16.01 9.40
CA THR A 100 -8.19 16.65 8.73
C THR A 100 -7.93 16.93 7.25
N ALA A 101 -6.73 16.59 6.77
CA ALA A 101 -6.35 16.75 5.38
C ALA A 101 -7.10 15.74 4.51
N THR A 102 -7.66 16.19 3.38
CA THR A 102 -8.51 15.36 2.52
C THR A 102 -8.17 15.45 1.03
N THR A 103 -7.64 16.59 0.57
CA THR A 103 -7.22 16.79 -0.81
C THR A 103 -5.77 16.30 -1.03
N PRO A 104 -5.38 15.91 -2.27
CA PRO A 104 -4.04 15.40 -2.56
C PRO A 104 -2.90 16.26 -2.00
N ASP A 105 -2.88 17.57 -2.29
CA ASP A 105 -1.84 18.48 -1.81
C ASP A 105 -1.83 18.63 -0.28
N ALA A 106 -3.01 18.69 0.34
CA ALA A 106 -3.12 18.81 1.80
C ALA A 106 -2.66 17.53 2.49
N VAL A 107 -3.03 16.37 1.95
CA VAL A 107 -2.63 15.05 2.45
C VAL A 107 -1.13 14.88 2.32
N LEU A 108 -0.55 15.20 1.16
CA LEU A 108 0.90 15.10 0.95
C LEU A 108 1.66 16.02 1.92
N LEU A 109 1.23 17.27 2.09
CA LEU A 109 1.85 18.20 3.03
C LEU A 109 1.74 17.73 4.48
N ALA A 110 0.59 17.19 4.88
CA ALA A 110 0.39 16.64 6.22
C ALA A 110 1.26 15.39 6.43
N LEU A 111 1.35 14.52 5.44
CA LEU A 111 2.18 13.32 5.47
C LEU A 111 3.65 13.68 5.66
N PHE A 112 4.17 14.65 4.90
CA PHE A 112 5.54 15.14 5.08
C PHE A 112 5.84 15.64 6.50
N LYS A 113 4.83 16.14 7.24
CA LYS A 113 4.99 16.60 8.62
C LYS A 113 4.89 15.46 9.64
N ALA A 114 4.06 14.46 9.36
CA ALA A 114 3.82 13.33 10.25
C ALA A 114 4.86 12.21 10.09
N LEU A 115 5.54 12.14 8.96
CA LEU A 115 6.48 11.06 8.63
C LEU A 115 7.69 11.05 9.60
N PRO A 116 7.99 9.90 10.22
CA PRO A 116 9.20 9.70 11.02
C PRO A 116 10.49 9.98 10.22
N GLY A 117 11.54 10.47 10.87
CA GLY A 117 12.78 10.89 10.18
C GLY A 117 13.62 9.75 9.58
N ASP A 118 13.43 8.52 10.07
CA ASP A 118 13.98 7.28 9.52
C ASP A 118 13.28 6.83 8.23
N LEU A 119 12.18 7.50 7.86
CA LEU A 119 11.43 7.27 6.63
C LEU A 119 11.47 8.50 5.72
N SER A 120 11.41 8.23 4.42
CA SER A 120 11.31 9.24 3.38
C SER A 120 10.27 8.83 2.37
N ILE A 121 9.50 9.78 1.87
CA ILE A 121 8.71 9.60 0.64
C ILE A 121 9.40 10.28 -0.54
N LEU A 122 9.20 9.74 -1.73
CA LEU A 122 9.62 10.34 -3.00
C LEU A 122 8.46 11.06 -3.69
N SER A 123 8.58 11.38 -4.97
CA SER A 123 7.50 12.08 -5.67
C SER A 123 6.28 11.14 -5.84
N PRO A 124 5.08 11.58 -5.41
CA PRO A 124 3.88 10.79 -5.65
C PRO A 124 3.55 10.77 -7.14
N SER A 125 2.94 9.67 -7.56
CA SER A 125 2.35 9.47 -8.86
C SER A 125 1.01 10.21 -8.97
N PRO A 126 0.59 10.65 -10.17
CA PRO A 126 -0.79 11.09 -10.38
C PRO A 126 -1.80 9.94 -10.22
N ALA A 127 -1.34 8.68 -10.29
CA ALA A 127 -2.17 7.52 -9.99
C ALA A 127 -2.68 7.56 -8.56
N GLU A 128 -3.95 7.25 -8.41
CA GLU A 128 -4.66 7.21 -7.16
C GLU A 128 -5.43 5.90 -7.04
N ASP A 129 -5.23 5.21 -5.92
CA ASP A 129 -6.08 4.10 -5.51
C ASP A 129 -6.59 4.30 -4.08
N LYS A 130 -7.89 4.59 -3.99
CA LYS A 130 -8.61 4.83 -2.74
C LYS A 130 -9.34 3.58 -2.29
N ASP A 131 -9.42 3.42 -0.97
CA ASP A 131 -10.46 2.64 -0.33
C ASP A 131 -11.85 3.15 -0.76
N THR A 132 -12.75 2.22 -1.05
CA THR A 132 -14.16 2.52 -1.25
C THR A 132 -15.04 1.57 -0.46
N LEU A 133 -16.34 1.86 -0.40
CA LEU A 133 -17.35 0.94 0.10
C LEU A 133 -18.38 0.71 -1.01
N ALA A 134 -18.40 -0.50 -1.55
CA ALA A 134 -19.24 -0.87 -2.68
C ALA A 134 -20.36 -1.83 -2.26
N VAL A 135 -21.48 -1.75 -2.98
CA VAL A 135 -22.63 -2.67 -2.87
C VAL A 135 -22.98 -3.19 -4.26
N THR A 136 -23.80 -4.24 -4.34
CA THR A 136 -24.38 -4.63 -5.64
C THR A 136 -25.40 -3.59 -6.12
N ALA A 137 -25.59 -3.48 -7.44
CA ALA A 137 -26.65 -2.63 -8.01
C ALA A 137 -28.05 -2.98 -7.47
N GLU A 138 -28.32 -4.27 -7.20
CA GLU A 138 -29.57 -4.71 -6.60
C GLU A 138 -29.76 -4.14 -5.18
N THR A 139 -28.73 -4.23 -4.33
CA THR A 139 -28.77 -3.67 -2.97
C THR A 139 -28.93 -2.15 -3.00
N ALA A 140 -28.18 -1.47 -3.88
CA ALA A 140 -28.31 -0.02 -4.05
C ALA A 140 -29.72 0.38 -4.47
N GLN A 141 -30.33 -0.34 -5.41
CA GLN A 141 -31.71 -0.05 -5.85
C GLN A 141 -32.73 -0.35 -4.76
N ARG A 142 -32.60 -1.51 -4.08
CA ARG A 142 -33.53 -1.96 -3.04
C ARG A 142 -33.60 -0.99 -1.86
N TRP A 143 -32.45 -0.44 -1.46
CA TRP A 143 -32.34 0.48 -0.33
C TRP A 143 -32.21 1.95 -0.74
N ASN A 144 -32.29 2.24 -2.05
CA ASN A 144 -32.12 3.57 -2.62
C ASN A 144 -30.82 4.26 -2.16
N LEU A 145 -29.71 3.53 -2.20
CA LEU A 145 -28.40 3.98 -1.73
C LEU A 145 -27.69 4.83 -2.79
N LYS A 146 -27.08 5.92 -2.33
CA LYS A 146 -26.13 6.72 -3.12
C LYS A 146 -24.84 6.98 -2.34
N THR A 147 -24.98 7.23 -1.04
CA THR A 147 -23.90 7.61 -0.14
C THR A 147 -23.68 6.56 0.94
N ILE A 148 -22.52 6.60 1.59
CA ILE A 148 -22.26 5.79 2.79
C ILE A 148 -23.26 6.13 3.92
N ALA A 149 -23.75 7.37 3.99
CA ALA A 149 -24.77 7.77 4.97
C ALA A 149 -26.11 7.05 4.75
N ASP A 150 -26.49 6.79 3.50
CA ASP A 150 -27.71 6.03 3.19
C ASP A 150 -27.59 4.59 3.68
N LEU A 151 -26.39 3.98 3.52
CA LEU A 151 -26.12 2.65 4.04
C LEU A 151 -26.18 2.60 5.58
N ALA A 152 -25.77 3.67 6.26
CA ALA A 152 -25.81 3.76 7.72
C ALA A 152 -27.22 3.62 8.29
N ALA A 153 -28.27 4.03 7.56
CA ALA A 153 -29.66 3.83 7.95
C ALA A 153 -30.05 2.35 8.06
N HIS A 154 -29.29 1.45 7.43
CA HIS A 154 -29.49 0.01 7.41
C HIS A 154 -28.48 -0.77 8.27
N SER A 155 -27.71 -0.10 9.14
CA SER A 155 -26.58 -0.67 9.90
C SER A 155 -26.85 -2.05 10.52
N ALA A 156 -28.05 -2.29 11.05
CA ALA A 156 -28.42 -3.58 11.66
C ALA A 156 -28.46 -4.77 10.67
N GLU A 157 -28.71 -4.50 9.39
CA GLU A 157 -28.82 -5.49 8.31
C GLU A 157 -27.54 -5.57 7.45
N VAL A 158 -26.66 -4.58 7.55
CA VAL A 158 -25.43 -4.50 6.76
C VAL A 158 -24.42 -5.52 7.28
N LYS A 159 -23.91 -6.35 6.36
CA LYS A 159 -22.71 -7.15 6.53
C LYS A 159 -21.58 -6.60 5.66
N VAL A 160 -20.39 -6.48 6.23
CA VAL A 160 -19.23 -5.89 5.53
C VAL A 160 -18.16 -6.95 5.29
N GLY A 161 -17.74 -7.11 4.02
CA GLY A 161 -16.57 -7.90 3.63
C GLY A 161 -15.35 -7.00 3.43
N ALA A 162 -14.28 -7.21 4.18
CA ALA A 162 -13.03 -6.44 4.05
C ALA A 162 -11.84 -7.16 4.73
N PRO A 163 -10.60 -6.70 4.51
CA PRO A 163 -9.44 -7.16 5.29
C PRO A 163 -9.64 -6.98 6.80
N SER A 164 -9.08 -7.87 7.61
CA SER A 164 -9.34 -7.95 9.06
C SER A 164 -9.14 -6.63 9.80
N GLU A 165 -8.11 -5.88 9.40
CA GLU A 165 -7.72 -4.61 10.00
C GLU A 165 -8.63 -3.43 9.63
N PHE A 166 -9.50 -3.59 8.64
CA PHE A 166 -10.57 -2.63 8.32
C PHE A 166 -11.54 -2.43 9.51
N GLN A 167 -11.66 -3.41 10.40
CA GLN A 167 -12.49 -3.30 11.60
C GLN A 167 -12.00 -2.21 12.56
N THR A 168 -10.69 -1.99 12.63
CA THR A 168 -10.06 -1.17 13.66
C THR A 168 -9.46 0.13 13.12
N ARG A 169 -9.31 0.27 11.81
CA ARG A 169 -8.71 1.45 11.18
C ARG A 169 -9.68 2.64 11.13
N GLN A 170 -9.13 3.85 11.21
CA GLN A 170 -9.83 5.09 10.85
C GLN A 170 -10.22 5.10 9.37
N THR A 171 -9.39 4.49 8.50
CA THR A 171 -9.73 4.19 7.09
C THR A 171 -10.69 3.00 6.94
N GLY A 172 -11.47 2.69 7.97
CA GLY A 172 -12.32 1.51 8.03
C GLY A 172 -13.56 1.75 8.90
N LEU A 173 -14.05 0.71 9.58
CA LEU A 173 -15.29 0.78 10.35
C LEU A 173 -15.28 1.87 11.44
N VAL A 174 -14.13 2.17 12.05
CA VAL A 174 -14.02 3.22 13.07
C VAL A 174 -14.31 4.60 12.47
N GLY A 175 -13.73 4.92 11.30
CA GLY A 175 -13.99 6.18 10.61
C GLY A 175 -15.38 6.24 9.99
N LEU A 176 -15.86 5.14 9.41
CA LEU A 176 -17.21 5.07 8.85
C LEU A 176 -18.28 5.27 9.92
N LYS A 177 -18.10 4.70 11.11
CA LYS A 177 -18.98 4.94 12.26
C LYS A 177 -18.94 6.39 12.71
N SER A 178 -17.75 6.96 12.90
CA SER A 178 -17.62 8.34 13.42
C SER A 178 -18.13 9.41 12.43
N ARG A 179 -17.89 9.22 11.12
CA ARG A 179 -18.27 10.19 10.08
C ARG A 179 -19.71 10.01 9.61
N TYR A 180 -20.19 8.79 9.46
CA TYR A 180 -21.50 8.49 8.85
C TYR A 180 -22.52 7.86 9.79
N GLY A 181 -22.10 7.40 10.97
CA GLY A 181 -22.97 6.62 11.85
C GLY A 181 -23.19 5.18 11.36
N LEU A 182 -22.37 4.68 10.42
CA LEU A 182 -22.42 3.29 9.96
C LEU A 182 -21.88 2.39 11.08
N ASP A 183 -22.78 1.78 11.85
CA ASP A 183 -22.44 1.01 13.05
C ASP A 183 -22.63 -0.49 12.81
N ILE A 184 -21.55 -1.16 12.40
CA ILE A 184 -21.58 -2.59 12.05
C ILE A 184 -21.31 -3.43 13.29
N ALA A 185 -22.24 -4.32 13.62
CA ALA A 185 -22.05 -5.28 14.70
C ALA A 185 -20.86 -6.21 14.36
N PRO A 186 -20.01 -6.62 15.32
CA PRO A 186 -18.88 -7.50 15.06
C PRO A 186 -19.26 -8.81 14.35
N ALA A 187 -20.45 -9.35 14.63
CA ALA A 187 -20.98 -10.56 13.98
C ALA A 187 -21.36 -10.37 12.50
N ASN A 188 -21.46 -9.13 12.04
CA ASN A 188 -21.76 -8.76 10.65
C ASN A 188 -20.49 -8.39 9.85
N PHE A 189 -19.31 -8.47 10.46
CA PHE A 189 -18.05 -8.33 9.74
C PHE A 189 -17.56 -9.69 9.24
N VAL A 190 -17.17 -9.75 7.97
CA VAL A 190 -16.59 -10.94 7.33
C VAL A 190 -15.19 -10.58 6.86
N ALA A 191 -14.18 -11.18 7.50
CA ALA A 191 -12.79 -10.98 7.13
C ALA A 191 -12.48 -11.68 5.81
N ILE A 192 -12.07 -10.90 4.81
CA ILE A 192 -11.62 -11.39 3.51
C ILE A 192 -10.35 -10.62 3.13
N SER A 193 -9.23 -11.33 3.02
CA SER A 193 -7.90 -10.74 2.83
C SER A 193 -7.40 -10.97 1.40
N ASP A 194 -8.08 -10.35 0.44
CA ASP A 194 -7.69 -10.36 -0.99
C ASP A 194 -7.67 -8.96 -1.62
N GLY A 195 -7.71 -7.89 -0.81
CA GLY A 195 -7.69 -6.50 -1.29
C GLY A 195 -8.92 -6.10 -2.10
N GLY A 196 -10.10 -6.64 -1.79
CA GLY A 196 -11.30 -6.40 -2.59
C GLY A 196 -11.35 -7.21 -3.89
N GLY A 197 -10.56 -8.29 -3.95
CA GLY A 197 -10.42 -9.18 -5.09
C GLY A 197 -11.57 -10.19 -5.27
N PRO A 198 -11.32 -11.29 -6.02
CA PRO A 198 -12.38 -12.21 -6.43
C PRO A 198 -13.21 -12.83 -5.29
N ALA A 199 -12.61 -13.10 -4.13
CA ALA A 199 -13.34 -13.68 -3.00
C ALA A 199 -14.27 -12.64 -2.36
N THR A 200 -13.80 -11.40 -2.24
CA THR A 200 -14.63 -10.27 -1.75
C THR A 200 -15.81 -10.01 -2.69
N VAL A 201 -15.55 -9.96 -4.00
CA VAL A 201 -16.57 -9.77 -5.03
C VAL A 201 -17.58 -10.93 -5.07
N GLN A 202 -17.11 -12.17 -4.93
CA GLN A 202 -17.98 -13.35 -4.82
C GLN A 202 -18.88 -13.27 -3.58
N ALA A 203 -18.34 -12.86 -2.43
CA ALA A 203 -19.12 -12.69 -1.20
C ALA A 203 -20.21 -11.63 -1.38
N LEU A 204 -19.92 -10.54 -2.08
CA LEU A 204 -20.87 -9.47 -2.39
C LEU A 204 -21.98 -9.96 -3.34
N ASN A 205 -21.60 -10.60 -4.45
CA ASN A 205 -22.55 -11.10 -5.46
C ASN A 205 -23.44 -12.24 -4.97
N SER A 206 -22.94 -13.08 -4.06
CA SER A 206 -23.73 -14.15 -3.43
C SER A 206 -24.64 -13.66 -2.30
N GLY A 207 -24.51 -12.40 -1.87
CA GLY A 207 -25.21 -11.84 -0.71
C GLY A 207 -24.69 -12.34 0.64
N ALA A 208 -23.51 -12.98 0.67
CA ALA A 208 -22.86 -13.35 1.92
C ALA A 208 -22.46 -12.10 2.73
N VAL A 209 -22.07 -11.03 2.02
CA VAL A 209 -21.94 -9.67 2.55
C VAL A 209 -22.82 -8.71 1.76
N THR A 210 -23.22 -7.61 2.40
CA THR A 210 -24.10 -6.60 1.80
C THR A 210 -23.30 -5.45 1.18
N ALA A 211 -22.17 -5.12 1.80
CA ALA A 211 -21.21 -4.14 1.35
C ALA A 211 -19.79 -4.71 1.45
N ALA A 212 -18.87 -4.19 0.65
CA ALA A 212 -17.49 -4.63 0.66
C ALA A 212 -16.52 -3.46 0.49
N ASN A 213 -15.36 -3.55 1.12
CA ASN A 213 -14.23 -2.68 0.79
C ASN A 213 -13.62 -3.17 -0.52
N ILE A 214 -13.70 -2.33 -1.54
CA ILE A 214 -13.15 -2.59 -2.87
C ILE A 214 -12.35 -1.35 -3.24
N PHE A 215 -11.15 -1.56 -3.76
CA PHE A 215 -10.27 -0.48 -4.19
C PHE A 215 -10.78 0.20 -5.48
N SER A 216 -10.55 1.50 -5.60
CA SER A 216 -11.09 2.32 -6.68
C SER A 216 -10.54 1.95 -8.06
N THR A 217 -9.34 1.37 -8.11
CA THR A 217 -8.71 0.86 -9.33
C THR A 217 -9.09 -0.59 -9.64
N SER A 218 -10.04 -1.17 -8.89
CA SER A 218 -10.49 -2.53 -9.09
C SER A 218 -11.36 -2.65 -10.36
N PRO A 219 -10.95 -3.45 -11.35
CA PRO A 219 -11.75 -3.71 -12.56
C PRO A 219 -13.09 -4.39 -12.24
N ALA A 220 -13.21 -5.07 -11.10
CA ALA A 220 -14.43 -5.72 -10.67
C ALA A 220 -15.61 -4.77 -10.52
N ILE A 221 -15.37 -3.48 -10.23
CA ILE A 221 -16.43 -2.47 -10.11
C ILE A 221 -17.25 -2.40 -11.40
N GLU A 222 -16.58 -2.26 -12.55
CA GLU A 222 -17.26 -2.21 -13.84
C GLU A 222 -17.77 -3.59 -14.28
N GLN A 223 -16.94 -4.63 -14.14
CA GLN A 223 -17.27 -5.98 -14.61
C GLN A 223 -18.49 -6.58 -13.91
N HIS A 224 -18.68 -6.28 -12.63
CA HIS A 224 -19.81 -6.76 -11.83
C HIS A 224 -20.90 -5.70 -11.62
N ASN A 225 -20.78 -4.54 -12.26
CA ASN A 225 -21.73 -3.42 -12.13
C ASN A 225 -22.00 -3.08 -10.65
N LEU A 226 -20.93 -2.97 -9.88
CA LEU A 226 -20.98 -2.62 -8.47
C LEU A 226 -21.22 -1.11 -8.33
N VAL A 227 -21.94 -0.75 -7.27
CA VAL A 227 -22.20 0.65 -6.94
C VAL A 227 -21.27 1.05 -5.80
N VAL A 228 -20.25 1.85 -6.13
CA VAL A 228 -19.42 2.53 -5.13
C VAL A 228 -20.24 3.63 -4.48
N LEU A 229 -20.38 3.59 -3.15
CA LEU A 229 -21.12 4.60 -2.40
C LEU A 229 -20.29 5.88 -2.24
N GLU A 230 -20.92 7.02 -2.47
CA GLU A 230 -20.29 8.33 -2.32
C GLU A 230 -19.82 8.58 -0.87
N ASP A 231 -18.64 9.17 -0.74
CA ASP A 231 -17.97 9.53 0.52
C ASP A 231 -17.82 11.06 0.69
N PRO A 232 -18.92 11.83 0.86
CA PRO A 232 -18.87 13.29 0.93
C PRO A 232 -18.12 13.87 2.15
N LYS A 233 -17.88 13.06 3.20
CA LYS A 233 -17.15 13.42 4.42
C LYS A 233 -15.71 12.90 4.42
N ASN A 234 -15.22 12.34 3.30
CA ASN A 234 -13.85 11.87 3.11
C ASN A 234 -13.38 10.96 4.26
N ALA A 235 -14.13 9.89 4.52
CA ALA A 235 -13.65 8.80 5.38
C ALA A 235 -12.42 8.11 4.77
N PHE A 236 -12.37 8.03 3.45
CA PHE A 236 -11.21 7.63 2.68
C PHE A 236 -10.55 8.89 2.08
N LEU A 237 -9.26 9.08 2.37
CA LEU A 237 -8.52 10.27 1.95
C LEU A 237 -7.99 10.14 0.52
N ALA A 238 -7.48 11.23 -0.03
CA ALA A 238 -6.67 11.18 -1.26
C ALA A 238 -5.50 10.19 -1.13
N ALA A 239 -5.34 9.29 -2.10
CA ALA A 239 -4.52 8.10 -1.98
C ALA A 239 -3.62 7.89 -3.21
N ASN A 240 -2.79 8.89 -3.48
CA ASN A 240 -1.82 8.81 -4.57
C ASN A 240 -0.73 7.79 -4.27
N VAL A 241 -0.33 7.00 -5.27
CA VAL A 241 0.78 6.07 -5.13
C VAL A 241 2.07 6.85 -4.86
N VAL A 242 2.83 6.46 -3.85
CA VAL A 242 4.05 7.14 -3.42
C VAL A 242 5.11 6.10 -3.00
N PRO A 243 6.36 6.22 -3.47
CA PRO A 243 7.44 5.39 -2.94
C PRO A 243 7.77 5.78 -1.50
N LEU A 244 7.61 4.85 -0.56
CA LEU A 244 8.10 4.95 0.82
C LEU A 244 9.45 4.24 0.92
N VAL A 245 10.45 4.95 1.45
CA VAL A 245 11.85 4.52 1.49
C VAL A 245 12.40 4.64 2.90
N ALA A 246 13.24 3.70 3.31
CA ALA A 246 14.14 3.90 4.43
C ALA A 246 15.05 5.12 4.14
N SER A 247 15.03 6.15 4.99
CA SER A 247 15.74 7.42 4.73
C SER A 247 17.24 7.22 4.43
N GLN A 248 17.87 6.22 5.03
CA GLN A 248 19.28 5.90 4.80
C GLN A 248 19.60 5.36 3.40
N LYS A 249 18.60 4.83 2.68
CA LYS A 249 18.74 4.31 1.31
C LYS A 249 18.39 5.35 0.25
N LYS A 250 17.88 6.51 0.66
CA LYS A 250 17.54 7.60 -0.26
C LYS A 250 18.80 8.18 -0.89
N SER A 251 18.90 8.05 -2.21
CA SER A 251 19.94 8.64 -3.05
C SER A 251 19.33 9.42 -4.22
N ASP A 252 20.14 10.26 -4.88
CA ASP A 252 19.71 10.99 -6.07
C ASP A 252 19.42 10.04 -7.23
N GLU A 253 20.19 8.95 -7.36
CA GLU A 253 19.97 7.89 -8.33
C GLU A 253 18.63 7.17 -8.10
N LEU A 254 18.36 6.75 -6.85
CA LEU A 254 17.12 6.07 -6.47
C LEU A 254 15.91 6.98 -6.76
N LYS A 255 16.03 8.25 -6.35
CA LYS A 255 15.01 9.26 -6.57
C LYS A 255 14.76 9.49 -8.06
N THR A 256 15.80 9.58 -8.87
CA THR A 256 15.68 9.83 -10.32
C THR A 256 14.86 8.73 -11.00
N VAL A 257 15.14 7.46 -10.68
CA VAL A 257 14.44 6.32 -11.27
C VAL A 257 12.98 6.28 -10.82
N LEU A 258 12.74 6.33 -9.50
CA LEU A 258 11.39 6.17 -8.96
C LEU A 258 10.49 7.36 -9.27
N ASP A 259 11.01 8.58 -9.30
CA ASP A 259 10.22 9.75 -9.70
C ASP A 259 9.83 9.70 -11.19
N ALA A 260 10.71 9.15 -12.05
CA ALA A 260 10.37 8.95 -13.46
C ALA A 260 9.26 7.92 -13.63
N VAL A 261 9.31 6.81 -12.89
CA VAL A 261 8.23 5.81 -12.83
C VAL A 261 6.93 6.45 -12.32
N SER A 262 6.97 7.13 -11.18
CA SER A 262 5.80 7.82 -10.59
C SER A 262 5.15 8.76 -11.59
N ALA A 263 5.93 9.53 -12.35
CA ALA A 263 5.40 10.47 -13.34
C ALA A 263 4.64 9.82 -14.50
N LYS A 264 4.87 8.52 -14.77
CA LYS A 264 4.19 7.74 -15.83
C LYS A 264 3.04 6.89 -15.33
N LEU A 265 3.10 6.47 -14.07
CA LEU A 265 2.02 5.71 -13.46
C LEU A 265 0.80 6.62 -13.31
N THR A 266 -0.34 6.25 -13.88
CA THR A 266 -1.61 6.99 -13.83
C THR A 266 -2.70 6.08 -13.28
N THR A 267 -3.85 6.64 -12.88
CA THR A 267 -4.97 5.81 -12.38
C THR A 267 -5.45 4.86 -13.47
N GLU A 268 -5.51 5.31 -14.72
CA GLU A 268 -5.86 4.48 -15.86
C GLU A 268 -4.85 3.34 -16.04
N ALA A 269 -3.55 3.62 -15.90
CA ALA A 269 -2.52 2.58 -15.95
C ALA A 269 -2.65 1.56 -14.82
N LEU A 270 -3.02 1.98 -13.59
CA LEU A 270 -3.29 1.05 -12.49
C LEU A 270 -4.48 0.15 -12.79
N ILE A 271 -5.58 0.71 -13.32
CA ILE A 271 -6.74 -0.07 -13.74
C ILE A 271 -6.36 -1.09 -14.81
N GLU A 272 -5.58 -0.70 -15.83
CA GLU A 272 -5.10 -1.61 -16.87
C GLU A 272 -4.23 -2.74 -16.31
N LEU A 273 -3.30 -2.41 -15.40
CA LEU A 273 -2.43 -3.37 -14.71
C LEU A 273 -3.25 -4.35 -13.86
N ASN A 274 -4.20 -3.85 -13.07
CA ASN A 274 -5.08 -4.68 -12.24
C ASN A 274 -5.98 -5.58 -13.09
N THR A 275 -6.48 -5.07 -14.22
CA THR A 275 -7.26 -5.86 -15.18
C THR A 275 -6.43 -7.00 -15.76
N ALA A 276 -5.15 -6.77 -16.04
CA ALA A 276 -4.28 -7.78 -16.64
C ALA A 276 -4.04 -9.00 -15.74
N VAL A 277 -4.06 -8.81 -14.42
CA VAL A 277 -3.81 -9.88 -13.43
C VAL A 277 -5.09 -10.48 -12.84
N GLU A 278 -6.26 -9.98 -13.24
CA GLU A 278 -7.52 -10.39 -12.61
C GLU A 278 -7.99 -11.77 -13.08
N GLY A 279 -8.46 -12.57 -12.11
CA GLY A 279 -9.12 -13.85 -12.36
C GLY A 279 -8.18 -14.96 -12.83
N ASN A 280 -8.75 -16.13 -13.13
CA ASN A 280 -7.97 -17.34 -13.44
C ASN A 280 -7.23 -17.31 -14.79
N ALA A 281 -7.50 -16.29 -15.62
CA ALA A 281 -6.87 -16.10 -16.93
C ALA A 281 -5.94 -14.89 -16.97
N GLY A 282 -5.77 -14.19 -15.85
CA GLY A 282 -4.82 -13.09 -15.70
C GLY A 282 -3.38 -13.58 -15.84
N VAL A 283 -2.49 -12.67 -16.21
CA VAL A 283 -1.05 -12.91 -16.18
C VAL A 283 -0.51 -12.74 -14.77
N ASP A 284 0.68 -13.28 -14.51
CA ASP A 284 1.33 -13.08 -13.22
C ASP A 284 1.70 -11.58 -13.04
N PRO A 285 1.71 -11.05 -11.79
CA PRO A 285 2.04 -9.65 -11.52
C PRO A 285 3.38 -9.17 -12.09
N ASP A 286 4.36 -10.07 -12.19
CA ASP A 286 5.67 -9.80 -12.76
C ASP A 286 5.64 -9.67 -14.29
N GLU A 287 4.86 -10.49 -14.99
CA GLU A 287 4.62 -10.35 -16.43
C GLU A 287 3.88 -9.04 -16.75
N ALA A 288 2.87 -8.68 -15.95
CA ALA A 288 2.16 -7.41 -16.10
C ALA A 288 3.10 -6.21 -15.90
N ALA A 289 3.91 -6.24 -14.83
CA ALA A 289 4.92 -5.22 -14.55
C ALA A 289 5.96 -5.13 -15.68
N GLU A 290 6.48 -6.27 -16.16
CA GLU A 290 7.48 -6.32 -17.24
C GLU A 290 6.95 -5.72 -18.54
N LYS A 291 5.70 -6.01 -18.89
CA LYS A 291 5.05 -5.37 -20.03
C LYS A 291 4.98 -3.84 -19.85
N TRP A 292 4.52 -3.37 -18.68
CA TRP A 292 4.39 -1.93 -18.43
C TRP A 292 5.75 -1.22 -18.44
N VAL A 293 6.78 -1.82 -17.83
CA VAL A 293 8.16 -1.33 -17.79
C VAL A 293 8.70 -1.16 -19.21
N ARG A 294 8.56 -2.18 -20.07
CA ARG A 294 8.98 -2.09 -21.48
C ARG A 294 8.21 -1.04 -22.26
N ASP A 295 6.88 -1.01 -22.14
CA ASP A 295 6.03 -0.10 -22.90
C ASP A 295 6.28 1.37 -22.54
N ASN A 296 6.76 1.63 -21.32
CA ASN A 296 7.09 2.98 -20.84
C ASN A 296 8.60 3.31 -20.90
N GLY A 297 9.44 2.40 -21.40
CA GLY A 297 10.87 2.61 -21.60
C GLY A 297 11.72 2.58 -20.33
N PHE A 298 11.23 1.91 -19.27
CA PHE A 298 11.96 1.68 -18.02
C PHE A 298 12.77 0.37 -18.04
N ASP A 299 12.80 -0.35 -19.17
CA ASP A 299 13.66 -1.51 -19.42
C ASP A 299 15.12 -1.13 -19.72
N LYS A 300 15.43 0.17 -19.62
CA LYS A 300 16.73 0.80 -19.91
C LYS A 300 17.03 1.88 -18.87
N PRO A 301 18.30 2.31 -18.74
CA PRO A 301 18.66 3.39 -17.84
C PRO A 301 17.86 4.66 -18.14
N VAL A 302 17.32 5.30 -17.09
CA VAL A 302 16.61 6.58 -17.19
C VAL A 302 17.64 7.67 -17.55
N THR A 303 17.50 8.26 -18.72
CA THR A 303 18.36 9.36 -19.15
C THR A 303 18.09 10.62 -18.34
N ARG A 304 19.14 11.17 -17.72
CA ARG A 304 19.12 12.48 -17.03
C ARG A 304 18.93 13.64 -18.02
#